data_AF-A0A397Q589-F1
#
_entry.id   AF-A0A397Q589-F1
#
_cell.length_a   1.000
_cell.length_b   1.000
_cell.length_c   1.000
_cell.angle_alpha   90.00
_cell.angle_beta   90.00
_cell.angle_gamma   90.00
#
_symmetry.space_group_name_H-M   'P 1'
#
loop_
_entity.id
_entity.type
_entity.pdbx_description
1 polymer ?
#
loop_
_entity_poly.entity_id
_entity_poly.type
_entity_poly.pdbx_seq_one_letter_code
_entity_poly.pdbx_strand_id
1 'polypeptide(L)'
;MRLSRALPALGAAALLAVTSAVPAAAQKSYPVVCKAGGNMMAEVSAGNTVRVRFNPGRQGAGSTPPSAGECAWLDRGFRSGEPNILLVQGNGRHASYIIDAVRKGETFYAHIYNNRRGAMVVDRIGP
;
A
#
# COMPACT_ATOMS: atom_id res chain seq x y z
N MET A 1 -14.69 69.91 30.84
CA MET A 1 -15.56 68.99 30.08
C MET A 1 -14.89 67.63 30.00
N ARG A 2 -15.49 66.60 30.60
CA ARG A 2 -15.03 65.21 30.57
C ARG A 2 -15.58 64.52 29.32
N LEU A 3 -14.77 63.76 28.59
CA LEU A 3 -15.27 62.75 27.65
C LEU A 3 -14.55 61.44 27.89
N SER A 4 -15.20 60.58 28.67
CA SER A 4 -14.90 59.15 28.76
C SER A 4 -15.42 58.47 27.49
N ARG A 5 -14.56 57.72 26.78
CA ARG A 5 -14.99 56.81 25.71
C ARG A 5 -14.89 55.38 26.19
N ALA A 6 -16.03 54.69 26.17
CA ALA A 6 -16.21 53.30 26.54
C ALA A 6 -15.56 52.35 25.51
N LEU A 7 -14.92 51.29 25.99
CA LEU A 7 -14.49 50.15 25.17
C LEU A 7 -15.67 49.18 24.97
N PRO A 8 -15.92 48.68 23.75
CA PRO A 8 -16.82 47.55 23.58
C PRO A 8 -16.08 46.22 23.85
N ALA A 9 -16.60 45.44 24.80
CA ALA A 9 -16.22 44.06 25.02
C ALA A 9 -16.90 43.17 23.97
N LEU A 10 -16.16 42.68 22.98
CA LEU A 10 -16.63 41.63 22.07
C LEU A 10 -16.30 40.26 22.66
N GLY A 11 -17.36 39.53 23.03
CA GLY A 11 -17.28 38.17 23.58
C GLY A 11 -16.79 37.14 22.57
N ALA A 12 -15.85 36.30 22.99
CA ALA A 12 -15.38 35.16 22.23
C ALA A 12 -16.30 33.95 22.47
N ALA A 13 -17.11 33.57 21.48
CA ALA A 13 -17.85 32.32 21.48
C ALA A 13 -16.92 31.18 21.06
N ALA A 14 -16.54 30.31 22.00
CA ALA A 14 -15.73 29.13 21.72
C ALA A 14 -16.59 28.02 21.09
N LEU A 15 -16.42 27.79 19.78
CA LEU A 15 -16.97 26.62 19.08
C LEU A 15 -16.20 25.36 19.51
N LEU A 16 -16.82 24.50 20.31
CA LEU A 16 -16.31 23.15 20.59
C LEU A 16 -16.48 22.28 19.33
N ALA A 17 -15.38 22.09 18.59
CA ALA A 17 -15.32 21.11 17.52
C ALA A 17 -15.30 19.69 18.12
N VAL A 18 -16.44 19.00 18.04
CA VAL A 18 -16.54 17.57 18.36
C VAL A 18 -15.81 16.79 17.26
N THR A 19 -14.55 16.40 17.51
CA THR A 19 -13.82 15.50 16.61
C THR A 19 -14.33 14.08 16.83
N SER A 20 -15.26 13.62 16.00
CA SER A 20 -15.64 12.21 15.96
C SER A 20 -14.46 11.39 15.41
N ALA A 21 -13.87 10.55 16.27
CA ALA A 21 -12.89 9.57 15.84
C ALA A 21 -13.60 8.51 15.00
N VAL A 22 -13.49 8.62 13.67
CA VAL A 22 -13.95 7.56 12.77
C VAL A 22 -13.05 6.34 12.99
N PRO A 23 -13.59 5.16 13.32
CA PRO A 23 -12.77 3.96 13.45
C PRO A 23 -12.08 3.70 12.12
N ALA A 24 -10.77 3.46 12.15
CA ALA A 24 -10.01 3.12 10.97
C ALA A 24 -10.53 1.79 10.42
N ALA A 25 -11.30 1.84 9.32
CA ALA A 25 -11.74 0.65 8.62
C ALA A 25 -10.51 -0.17 8.23
N ALA A 26 -10.48 -1.45 8.62
CA ALA A 26 -9.41 -2.35 8.24
C ALA A 26 -9.31 -2.39 6.71
N GLN A 27 -8.10 -2.16 6.17
CA GLN A 27 -7.88 -2.22 4.73
C GLN A 27 -8.07 -3.66 4.26
N LYS A 28 -8.88 -3.83 3.21
CA LYS A 28 -9.15 -5.15 2.65
C LYS A 28 -8.04 -5.55 1.67
N SER A 29 -7.39 -6.67 1.96
CA SER A 29 -6.36 -7.27 1.12
C SER A 29 -6.96 -8.23 0.10
N TYR A 30 -6.34 -8.32 -1.07
CA TYR A 30 -6.77 -9.19 -2.17
C TYR A 30 -5.58 -10.01 -2.72
N PRO A 31 -5.83 -11.22 -3.23
CA PRO A 31 -4.76 -12.10 -3.72
C PRO A 31 -4.14 -11.58 -5.01
N VAL A 32 -2.81 -11.55 -5.03
CA VAL A 32 -1.98 -11.26 -6.20
C VAL A 32 -1.06 -12.45 -6.46
N VAL A 33 -0.83 -12.72 -7.74
CA VAL A 33 0.18 -13.67 -8.20
C VAL A 33 1.28 -12.87 -8.90
N CYS A 34 2.52 -13.14 -8.55
CA CYS A 34 3.68 -12.53 -9.15
C CYS A 34 4.59 -13.60 -9.73
N LYS A 35 5.08 -13.38 -10.94
CA LYS A 35 6.15 -14.18 -11.53
C LYS A 35 7.43 -13.35 -11.49
N ALA A 36 8.33 -13.68 -10.59
CA ALA A 36 9.62 -13.00 -10.52
C ALA A 36 10.49 -13.29 -11.76
N GLY A 37 11.60 -12.55 -11.87
CA GLY A 37 12.48 -12.55 -13.04
C GLY A 37 12.30 -11.29 -13.88
N GLY A 38 12.82 -11.32 -15.12
CA GLY A 38 12.87 -10.14 -15.96
C GLY A 38 13.65 -9.00 -15.28
N ASN A 39 13.03 -7.83 -15.19
CA ASN A 39 13.61 -6.64 -14.52
C ASN A 39 13.08 -6.43 -13.08
N MET A 40 12.46 -7.44 -12.47
CA MET A 40 11.95 -7.34 -11.09
C MET A 40 13.11 -7.31 -10.09
N MET A 41 13.16 -6.26 -9.27
CA MET A 41 14.20 -6.07 -8.27
C MET A 41 13.57 -5.80 -6.90
N ALA A 42 14.18 -6.40 -5.86
CA ALA A 42 13.84 -6.15 -4.47
C ALA A 42 14.90 -5.25 -3.83
N GLU A 43 14.47 -4.08 -3.37
CA GLU A 43 15.28 -3.16 -2.58
C GLU A 43 14.98 -3.40 -1.10
N VAL A 44 16.02 -3.70 -0.31
CA VAL A 44 15.92 -3.90 1.13
C VAL A 44 16.41 -2.65 1.84
N SER A 45 15.61 -2.15 2.77
CA SER A 45 15.92 -1.01 3.63
C SER A 45 15.94 -1.43 5.10
N ALA A 46 16.37 -0.52 5.99
CA ALA A 46 16.41 -0.76 7.43
C ALA A 46 15.07 -1.29 7.97
N GLY A 47 15.15 -2.17 8.97
CA GLY A 47 13.98 -2.76 9.62
C GLY A 47 13.21 -3.76 8.74
N ASN A 48 13.88 -4.52 7.88
CA ASN A 48 13.27 -5.54 7.01
C ASN A 48 12.18 -4.99 6.08
N THR A 49 12.30 -3.72 5.70
CA THR A 49 11.40 -3.12 4.72
C THR A 49 11.87 -3.51 3.33
N VAL A 50 10.98 -4.11 2.53
CA VAL A 50 11.29 -4.53 1.15
C VAL A 50 10.38 -3.80 0.18
N ARG A 51 10.97 -3.21 -0.87
CA ARG A 51 10.25 -2.62 -2.00
C ARG A 51 10.55 -3.44 -3.25
N VAL A 52 9.51 -3.96 -3.89
CA VAL A 52 9.64 -4.68 -5.17
C VAL A 52 8.89 -3.91 -6.25
N ARG A 53 9.60 -3.51 -7.31
CA ARG A 53 8.96 -2.96 -8.52
C ARG A 53 8.57 -4.11 -9.45
N PHE A 54 7.38 -4.02 -10.02
CA PHE A 54 6.86 -5.00 -10.96
C PHE A 54 6.14 -4.35 -12.13
N ASN A 55 5.95 -5.10 -13.21
CA ASN A 55 5.09 -4.71 -14.32
C ASN A 55 3.63 -5.07 -13.97
N PRO A 56 2.69 -4.12 -13.98
CA PRO A 56 1.29 -4.42 -13.70
C PRO A 56 0.67 -5.25 -14.82
N GLY A 57 0.12 -6.41 -14.47
CA GLY A 57 -0.50 -7.27 -15.45
C GLY A 57 -1.85 -6.79 -15.94
N ARG A 58 -2.15 -7.03 -17.21
CA ARG A 58 -3.37 -6.54 -17.88
C ARG A 58 -4.57 -7.47 -17.73
N GLN A 59 -4.33 -8.74 -17.40
CA GLN A 59 -5.34 -9.76 -17.20
C GLN A 59 -5.22 -10.36 -15.80
N GLY A 60 -6.28 -11.01 -15.32
CA GLY A 60 -6.24 -11.71 -14.04
C GLY A 60 -5.36 -12.95 -14.12
N ALA A 61 -4.59 -13.20 -13.06
CA ALA A 61 -3.70 -14.36 -12.98
C ALA A 61 -4.46 -15.70 -13.05
N GLY A 62 -5.74 -15.71 -12.67
CA GLY A 62 -6.62 -16.87 -12.82
C GLY A 62 -7.01 -17.19 -14.27
N SER A 63 -6.86 -16.23 -15.19
CA SER A 63 -7.12 -16.42 -16.63
C SER A 63 -5.84 -16.55 -17.44
N THR A 64 -4.79 -15.81 -17.07
CA THR A 64 -3.50 -15.85 -17.76
C THR A 64 -2.38 -15.69 -16.74
N PRO A 65 -1.46 -16.66 -16.61
CA PRO A 65 -0.32 -16.54 -15.70
C PRO A 65 0.52 -15.28 -15.99
N PRO A 66 1.02 -14.56 -14.96
CA PRO A 66 1.89 -13.41 -15.16
C PRO A 66 3.20 -13.78 -15.85
N SER A 67 3.72 -12.88 -16.70
CA SER A 67 5.03 -13.01 -17.32
C SER A 67 6.16 -12.72 -16.32
N ALA A 68 7.40 -13.04 -16.69
CA ALA A 68 8.57 -12.70 -15.86
C ALA A 68 8.64 -11.18 -15.57
N GLY A 69 8.67 -10.84 -14.28
CA GLY A 69 8.68 -9.48 -13.76
C GLY A 69 7.28 -8.85 -13.58
N GLU A 70 6.22 -9.62 -13.80
CA GLU A 70 4.83 -9.16 -13.75
C GLU A 70 4.13 -9.63 -12.48
N CYS A 71 3.20 -8.80 -11.97
CA CYS A 71 2.22 -9.21 -10.98
C CYS A 71 0.82 -8.88 -11.49
N ALA A 72 -0.13 -9.77 -11.22
CA ALA A 72 -1.54 -9.58 -11.55
C ALA A 72 -2.43 -9.98 -10.37
N TRP A 73 -3.55 -9.28 -10.19
CA TRP A 73 -4.59 -9.76 -9.27
C TRP A 73 -5.10 -11.10 -9.76
N LEU A 74 -5.58 -11.93 -8.83
CA LEU A 74 -6.10 -13.25 -9.20
C LEU A 74 -7.30 -13.15 -10.16
N ASP A 75 -8.19 -12.19 -9.92
CA ASP A 75 -9.49 -12.03 -10.60
C ASP A 75 -9.47 -11.06 -11.78
N ARG A 76 -8.49 -10.14 -11.86
CA ARG A 76 -8.44 -9.09 -12.89
C ARG A 76 -7.03 -8.55 -13.15
N GLY A 77 -6.89 -7.78 -14.22
CA GLY A 77 -5.71 -6.94 -14.42
C GLY A 77 -5.63 -5.78 -13.41
N PHE A 78 -4.43 -5.24 -13.25
CA PHE A 78 -4.22 -3.96 -12.59
C PHE A 78 -4.89 -2.83 -13.39
N ARG A 79 -5.53 -1.90 -12.68
CA ARG A 79 -6.15 -0.70 -13.25
C ARG A 79 -5.12 0.41 -13.37
N SER A 80 -5.41 1.36 -14.28
CA SER A 80 -4.66 2.61 -14.35
C SER A 80 -4.67 3.32 -12.98
N GLY A 81 -3.50 3.77 -12.54
CA GLY A 81 -3.30 4.44 -11.25
C GLY A 81 -3.13 3.50 -10.05
N GLU A 82 -3.29 2.18 -10.21
CA GLU A 82 -2.87 1.23 -9.17
C GLU A 82 -1.33 1.22 -9.06
N PRO A 83 -0.76 1.26 -7.84
CA PRO A 83 0.68 1.23 -7.67
C PRO A 83 1.32 -0.06 -8.18
N ASN A 84 2.54 0.06 -8.71
CA ASN A 84 3.36 -1.03 -9.19
C ASN A 84 4.57 -1.33 -8.28
N ILE A 85 4.41 -1.00 -7.00
CA ILE A 85 5.42 -1.21 -5.95
C ILE A 85 4.78 -2.07 -4.88
N LEU A 86 5.33 -3.25 -4.66
CA LEU A 86 4.99 -4.11 -3.53
C LEU A 86 5.84 -3.69 -2.33
N LEU A 87 5.22 -3.47 -1.17
CA LEU A 87 5.86 -3.01 0.05
C LEU A 87 5.64 -4.02 1.18
N VAL A 88 6.73 -4.58 1.67
CA VAL A 88 6.76 -5.37 2.92
C VAL A 88 7.24 -4.47 4.04
N GLN A 89 6.51 -4.41 5.15
CA GLN A 89 6.86 -3.57 6.29
C GLN A 89 7.21 -4.42 7.51
N GLY A 90 8.46 -4.33 7.99
CA GLY A 90 8.83 -4.81 9.33
C GLY A 90 8.72 -6.31 9.58
N ASN A 91 8.42 -7.14 8.57
CA ASN A 91 8.15 -8.56 8.73
C ASN A 91 9.23 -9.39 8.03
N GLY A 92 10.16 -9.93 8.82
CA GLY A 92 11.30 -10.71 8.31
C GLY A 92 10.87 -11.95 7.51
N ARG A 93 9.80 -12.64 7.90
CA ARG A 93 9.30 -13.83 7.18
C ARG A 93 8.73 -13.44 5.81
N HIS A 94 7.94 -12.38 5.74
CA HIS A 94 7.40 -11.89 4.47
C HIS A 94 8.53 -11.37 3.57
N ALA A 95 9.50 -10.67 4.16
CA ALA A 95 10.66 -10.15 3.45
C ALA A 95 11.47 -11.29 2.82
N SER A 96 11.87 -12.31 3.60
CA SER A 96 12.63 -13.45 3.09
C SER A 96 11.88 -14.21 2.01
N TYR A 97 10.58 -14.48 2.19
CA TYR A 97 9.76 -15.17 1.18
C TYR A 97 9.79 -14.45 -0.17
N ILE A 98 9.61 -13.12 -0.17
CA ILE A 98 9.60 -12.32 -1.40
C ILE A 98 11.02 -12.18 -1.98
N ILE A 99 12.03 -11.93 -1.14
CA ILE A 99 13.43 -11.80 -1.59
C ILE A 99 13.90 -13.10 -2.26
N ASP A 100 13.61 -14.26 -1.66
CA ASP A 100 14.01 -15.55 -2.19
C ASP A 100 13.34 -15.83 -3.54
N ALA A 101 12.04 -15.54 -3.65
CA ALA A 101 11.32 -15.69 -4.91
C ALA A 101 11.90 -14.76 -6.01
N VAL A 102 12.19 -13.50 -5.66
CA VAL A 102 12.81 -12.53 -6.58
C VAL A 102 14.19 -13.00 -7.05
N ARG A 103 15.03 -13.47 -6.13
CA ARG A 103 16.39 -13.98 -6.44
C ARG A 103 16.36 -15.22 -7.33
N LYS A 104 15.38 -16.10 -7.14
CA LYS A 104 15.26 -17.36 -7.90
C LYS A 104 14.44 -17.21 -9.19
N GLY A 105 13.77 -16.08 -9.40
CA GLY A 105 12.85 -15.90 -10.52
C GLY A 105 11.60 -16.79 -10.41
N GLU A 106 11.16 -17.10 -9.19
CA GLU A 106 10.04 -18.01 -8.92
C GLU A 106 8.68 -17.29 -8.93
N THR A 107 7.61 -18.07 -9.02
CA THR A 107 6.26 -17.56 -8.80
C THR A 107 6.02 -17.43 -7.30
N PHE A 108 5.45 -16.32 -6.86
CA PHE A 108 5.05 -16.13 -5.47
C PHE A 108 3.66 -15.51 -5.36
N TYR A 109 3.05 -15.72 -4.20
CA TYR A 109 1.67 -15.35 -3.90
C TYR A 109 1.64 -14.44 -2.68
N ALA A 110 0.78 -13.43 -2.70
CA ALA A 110 0.56 -12.56 -1.57
C ALA A 110 -0.87 -12.02 -1.56
N HIS A 111 -1.31 -11.56 -0.41
CA HIS A 111 -2.47 -10.70 -0.27
C HIS A 111 -1.98 -9.28 -0.02
N ILE A 112 -2.42 -8.36 -0.86
CA ILE A 112 -1.98 -6.96 -0.83
C ILE A 112 -3.17 -6.00 -0.81
N TYR A 113 -2.96 -4.81 -0.26
CA TYR A 113 -3.90 -3.70 -0.33
C TYR A 113 -3.20 -2.41 -0.77
N ASN A 114 -3.93 -1.53 -1.45
CA ASN A 114 -3.41 -0.22 -1.85
C ASN A 114 -3.41 0.72 -0.64
N ASN A 115 -2.24 1.18 -0.21
CA ASN A 115 -2.13 2.10 0.91
C ASN A 115 -2.46 3.56 0.58
N ARG A 116 -2.85 3.85 -0.67
CA ARG A 116 -3.13 5.19 -1.22
C ARG A 116 -1.95 6.17 -1.14
N ARG A 117 -0.74 5.65 -0.91
CA ARG A 117 0.52 6.39 -0.81
C ARG A 117 1.56 5.87 -1.80
N GLY A 118 1.09 5.28 -2.91
CA GLY A 118 1.94 4.82 -4.01
C GLY A 118 2.56 3.43 -3.81
N ALA A 119 2.00 2.58 -2.94
CA ALA A 119 2.42 1.18 -2.83
C ALA A 119 1.26 0.22 -2.52
N MET A 120 1.48 -1.03 -2.92
CA MET A 120 0.70 -2.20 -2.53
C MET A 120 1.36 -2.83 -1.31
N VAL A 121 0.72 -2.77 -0.16
CA VAL A 121 1.29 -3.29 1.10
C VAL A 121 0.94 -4.77 1.22
N VAL A 122 1.95 -5.57 1.56
CA VAL A 122 1.81 -7.00 1.83
C VAL A 122 1.24 -7.23 3.22
N ASP A 123 0.06 -7.81 3.25
CA ASP A 123 -0.66 -8.20 4.47
C ASP A 123 -0.37 -9.66 4.83
N ARG A 124 -0.40 -10.56 3.83
CA ARG A 124 -0.15 -11.99 3.99
C ARG A 124 0.62 -12.56 2.80
N ILE A 125 1.47 -13.55 3.03
CA ILE A 125 2.16 -14.32 1.98
C ILE A 125 1.49 -15.68 1.77
N GLY A 126 1.66 -16.25 0.58
CA GLY A 126 1.02 -17.50 0.17
C GLY A 126 -0.33 -17.29 -0.54
N PRO A 127 -0.92 -18.40 -1.02
CA PRO A 127 -2.22 -18.40 -1.70
C PRO A 127 -3.36 -17.93 -0.80
#